data_AF-A0A2K3KAL0-F1
#
_entry.id   AF-A0A2K3KAL0-F1
#
_cell.length_a   1.000
_cell.length_b   1.000
_cell.length_c   1.000
_cell.angle_alpha   90.00
_cell.angle_beta   90.00
_cell.angle_gamma   90.00
#
_symmetry.space_group_name_H-M   'P 1'
#
loop_
_entity.id
_entity.type
_entity.pdbx_description
1 polymer ?
#
loop_
_entity_poly.entity_id
_entity_poly.type
_entity_poly.pdbx_seq_one_letter_code
_entity_poly.pdbx_strand_id
1 'polypeptide(L)'
;EKLDREGGRPLELSIEEFDVNGFTADQGWSKSKFMPPSIFYAYSDPNKPASSVDTKKSSFQKKFALIFICIPVSPGNSRLIWCFPRNFGLWIDKIVPRWMFHVGQNLVLDSDLYLLHVEEKKISDVGQENWHKACFVPTKSDALVIGFRKWLKKYAGGQVDWRGKYSGALPPTPPREQLLDR
;
A
#
# COMPACT_ATOMS: atom_id res chain seq x y z
N GLU A 1 -1.67 4.83 -26.26
CA GLU A 1 -1.98 3.43 -25.88
C GLU A 1 -3.50 3.30 -25.76
N LYS A 2 -4.10 2.22 -26.28
CA LYS A 2 -5.56 2.06 -26.34
C LYS A 2 -6.05 1.53 -24.99
N LEU A 3 -6.93 2.27 -24.33
CA LEU A 3 -7.59 1.82 -23.11
C LEU A 3 -8.51 0.63 -23.40
N ASP A 4 -8.73 -0.23 -22.41
CA ASP A 4 -9.78 -1.24 -22.51
C ASP A 4 -11.19 -0.61 -22.50
N ARG A 5 -12.23 -1.45 -22.58
CA ARG A 5 -13.64 -1.00 -22.62
C ARG A 5 -14.03 -0.18 -21.37
N GLU A 6 -13.38 -0.40 -20.23
CA GLU A 6 -13.67 0.21 -18.93
C GLU A 6 -12.67 1.34 -18.59
N GLY A 7 -11.80 1.70 -19.52
CA GLY A 7 -10.79 2.75 -19.33
C GLY A 7 -9.53 2.27 -18.61
N GLY A 8 -9.39 0.97 -18.39
CA GLY A 8 -8.23 0.33 -17.79
C GLY A 8 -7.01 0.35 -18.73
N ARG A 9 -5.84 0.35 -18.11
CA ARG A 9 -4.54 0.17 -18.77
C ARG A 9 -3.63 -0.70 -17.89
N PRO A 10 -2.66 -1.42 -18.48
CA PRO A 10 -1.68 -2.17 -17.72
C PRO A 10 -0.98 -1.29 -16.68
N LEU A 11 -0.84 -1.81 -15.46
CA LEU A 11 -0.09 -1.14 -14.39
C LEU A 11 1.35 -1.66 -14.41
N GLU A 12 2.21 -0.88 -15.05
CA GLU A 12 3.63 -1.16 -15.21
C GLU A 12 4.41 -0.61 -14.01
N LEU A 13 4.55 -1.40 -12.95
CA LEU A 13 5.37 -1.02 -11.79
C LEU A 13 6.81 -1.51 -11.95
N SER A 14 7.78 -0.69 -11.55
CA SER A 14 9.21 -1.06 -11.57
C SER A 14 9.93 -0.55 -10.33
N ILE A 15 10.84 -1.37 -9.79
CA ILE A 15 11.76 -0.97 -8.72
C ILE A 15 12.94 -0.23 -9.38
N GLU A 16 13.28 0.96 -8.87
CA GLU A 16 14.37 1.81 -9.39
C GLU A 16 15.63 1.68 -8.53
N GLU A 17 15.49 1.82 -7.21
CA GLU A 17 16.58 1.66 -6.24
C GLU A 17 16.19 0.61 -5.20
N PHE A 18 17.15 -0.17 -4.70
CA PHE A 18 16.92 -1.22 -3.72
C PHE A 18 18.15 -1.41 -2.82
N ASP A 19 18.03 -1.08 -1.54
CA ASP A 19 19.11 -1.17 -0.56
C ASP A 19 18.60 -1.46 0.87
N VAL A 20 19.49 -1.38 1.86
CA VAL A 20 19.15 -1.61 3.27
C VAL A 20 18.15 -0.58 3.81
N ASN A 21 18.13 0.63 3.25
CA ASN A 21 17.23 1.73 3.60
C ASN A 21 15.89 1.67 2.83
N GLY A 22 15.61 0.57 2.12
CA GLY A 22 14.33 0.32 1.48
C GLY A 22 14.43 0.27 -0.04
N PHE A 23 13.41 0.77 -0.73
CA PHE A 23 13.39 0.84 -2.19
C PHE A 23 12.53 1.98 -2.71
N THR A 24 12.85 2.46 -3.90
CA THR A 24 12.05 3.40 -4.67
C THR A 24 11.49 2.72 -5.91
N ALA A 25 10.36 3.22 -6.41
CA ALA A 25 9.68 2.60 -7.55
C ALA A 25 8.88 3.60 -8.39
N ASP A 26 8.83 3.32 -9.69
CA ASP A 26 7.96 4.00 -10.65
C ASP A 26 6.63 3.25 -10.80
N GLN A 27 5.53 3.99 -10.74
CA GLN A 27 4.17 3.48 -10.95
C GLN A 27 3.53 4.12 -12.21
N GLY A 28 4.36 4.68 -13.09
CA GLY A 28 3.97 5.36 -14.32
C GLY A 28 3.55 6.81 -14.10
N TRP A 29 2.53 7.04 -13.28
CA TRP A 29 1.93 8.35 -12.98
C TRP A 29 2.27 8.87 -11.57
N SER A 30 2.88 8.03 -10.74
CA SER A 30 3.35 8.36 -9.40
C SER A 30 4.67 7.63 -9.13
N LYS A 31 5.43 8.15 -8.18
CA LYS A 31 6.58 7.45 -7.60
C LYS A 31 6.19 6.91 -6.24
N SER A 32 6.87 5.87 -5.80
CA SER A 32 6.74 5.38 -4.43
C SER A 32 8.09 5.07 -3.80
N LYS A 33 8.10 5.07 -2.47
CA LYS A 33 9.25 4.73 -1.65
C LYS A 33 8.77 3.92 -0.46
N PHE A 34 9.36 2.74 -0.27
CA PHE A 34 9.31 2.02 0.98
C PHE A 34 10.51 2.44 1.82
N MET A 35 10.26 2.84 3.08
CA MET A 35 11.29 3.17 4.06
C MET A 35 11.10 2.28 5.29
N PRO A 36 12.11 1.49 5.67
CA PRO A 36 12.01 0.64 6.83
C PRO A 36 11.94 1.46 8.13
N PRO A 37 11.33 0.89 9.20
CA PRO A 37 10.83 -0.48 9.25
C PRO A 37 9.45 -0.69 8.61
N SER A 38 8.67 0.37 8.35
CA SER A 38 7.23 0.19 8.09
C SER A 38 6.53 1.34 7.37
N ILE A 39 7.26 2.22 6.67
CA ILE A 39 6.68 3.38 5.99
C ILE A 39 6.59 3.11 4.49
N PHE A 40 5.42 3.32 3.92
CA PHE A 40 5.21 3.35 2.47
C PHE A 40 4.72 4.74 2.07
N TYR A 41 5.39 5.33 1.09
CA TYR A 41 5.16 6.69 0.64
C TYR A 41 4.98 6.73 -0.87
N ALA A 42 3.77 7.03 -1.34
CA ALA A 42 3.47 7.23 -2.76
C ALA A 42 3.17 8.71 -3.03
N TYR A 43 3.67 9.27 -4.13
CA TYR A 43 3.51 10.69 -4.43
C TYR A 43 3.46 10.95 -5.94
N SER A 44 2.78 12.02 -6.34
CA SER A 44 2.71 12.43 -7.74
C SER A 44 4.11 12.72 -8.29
N ASP A 45 4.42 12.19 -9.48
CA ASP A 45 5.70 12.47 -10.13
C ASP A 45 5.73 13.95 -10.59
N PRO A 46 6.64 14.79 -10.07
CA PRO A 46 6.74 16.20 -10.47
C PRO A 46 7.08 16.38 -11.96
N ASN A 47 7.67 15.37 -12.60
CA ASN A 47 8.09 15.43 -14.00
C ASN A 47 7.01 14.93 -14.98
N LYS A 48 5.95 14.28 -14.50
CA LYS A 48 4.84 13.79 -15.33
C LYS A 48 3.53 14.44 -14.88
N PRO A 49 3.04 15.48 -15.58
CA PRO A 49 1.72 16.04 -15.25
C PRO A 49 0.65 14.98 -15.45
N ALA A 50 -0.32 14.92 -14.53
CA ALA A 50 -1.51 14.11 -14.68
C ALA A 50 -2.14 14.42 -16.05
N SER A 51 -2.31 13.39 -16.88
CA SER A 51 -2.80 13.51 -18.25
C SER A 51 -4.15 14.24 -18.26
N SER A 52 -4.10 15.53 -18.57
CA SER A 52 -5.24 16.29 -19.06
C SER A 52 -4.81 16.82 -20.42
N VAL A 53 -5.36 16.19 -21.45
CA VAL A 53 -5.49 16.77 -22.77
C VAL A 53 -6.15 18.14 -22.58
N ASP A 54 -5.55 19.16 -23.18
CA ASP A 54 -5.97 20.56 -23.18
C ASP A 54 -5.94 21.30 -21.84
N THR A 55 -4.87 22.06 -21.60
CA THR A 55 -4.91 23.54 -21.55
C THR A 55 -3.49 24.07 -21.28
N LYS A 56 -2.93 24.81 -22.24
CA LYS A 56 -1.78 25.71 -22.04
C LYS A 56 -2.15 26.83 -21.07
N LYS A 57 -2.04 26.59 -19.76
CA LYS A 57 -1.85 27.62 -18.73
C LYS A 57 -0.90 27.05 -17.68
N SER A 58 -0.03 27.90 -17.14
CA SER A 58 0.83 27.62 -15.99
C SER A 58 -0.05 27.20 -14.80
N SER A 59 -0.46 25.94 -14.80
CA SER A 59 -1.29 25.34 -13.78
C SER A 59 -0.35 24.92 -12.67
N PHE A 60 -0.52 25.49 -11.48
CA PHE A 60 0.10 24.99 -10.26
C PHE A 60 0.01 23.46 -10.27
N GLN A 61 1.14 22.76 -10.31
CA GLN A 61 1.13 21.30 -10.46
C GLN A 61 0.37 20.71 -9.27
N LYS A 62 -0.72 20.01 -9.56
CA LYS A 62 -1.50 19.29 -8.55
C LYS A 62 -0.63 18.15 -8.03
N LYS A 63 -0.28 18.23 -6.74
CA LYS A 63 0.52 17.25 -6.03
C LYS A 63 -0.33 16.67 -4.91
N PHE A 64 -0.32 15.35 -4.81
CA PHE A 64 -0.80 14.62 -3.66
C PHE A 64 0.25 13.60 -3.24
N ALA A 65 0.16 13.16 -1.99
CA ALA A 65 0.88 12.02 -1.50
C ALA A 65 -0.03 11.13 -0.67
N LEU A 66 0.39 9.89 -0.53
CA LEU A 66 -0.20 8.87 0.31
C LEU A 66 0.93 8.29 1.17
N ILE A 67 0.80 8.48 2.47
CA ILE A 67 1.73 7.97 3.46
C ILE A 67 1.00 6.92 4.26
N PHE A 68 1.52 5.70 4.28
CA PHE A 68 1.12 4.62 5.17
C PHE A 68 2.25 4.27 6.13
N ILE A 69 1.91 4.07 7.39
CA ILE A 69 2.81 3.56 8.43
C ILE A 69 2.13 2.32 9.01
N CYS A 70 2.67 1.14 8.71
CA CYS A 70 2.08 -0.17 9.05
C CYS A 70 2.90 -0.85 10.16
N ILE A 71 2.61 -0.54 11.42
CA ILE A 71 3.43 -0.96 12.56
C ILE A 71 2.93 -2.33 13.07
N PRO A 72 3.74 -3.40 13.04
CA PRO A 72 3.35 -4.68 13.61
C PRO A 72 3.22 -4.57 15.14
N VAL A 73 2.12 -5.06 15.71
CA VAL A 73 1.83 -4.98 17.17
C VAL A 73 1.86 -6.37 17.81
N SER A 74 1.25 -7.35 17.14
CA SER A 74 1.30 -8.77 17.47
C SER A 74 1.11 -9.59 16.18
N PRO A 75 1.34 -10.91 16.19
CA PRO A 75 0.92 -11.75 15.07
C PRO A 75 -0.58 -11.53 14.76
N GLY A 76 -0.93 -11.36 13.49
CA GLY A 76 -2.28 -11.06 13.04
C GLY A 76 -2.77 -9.63 13.28
N ASN A 77 -1.97 -8.73 13.88
CA ASN A 77 -2.40 -7.37 14.19
C ASN A 77 -1.32 -6.33 13.85
N SER A 78 -1.70 -5.38 13.00
CA SER A 78 -0.90 -4.21 12.66
C SER A 78 -1.65 -2.92 12.95
N ARG A 79 -0.95 -1.90 13.43
CA ARG A 79 -1.48 -0.54 13.53
C ARG A 79 -1.21 0.17 12.21
N LEU A 80 -2.27 0.60 11.54
CA LEU A 80 -2.20 1.42 10.35
C LEU A 80 -2.39 2.89 10.72
N ILE A 81 -1.41 3.73 10.34
CA ILE A 81 -1.51 5.19 10.42
C ILE A 81 -1.33 5.72 9.00
N TRP A 82 -2.20 6.62 8.57
CA TRP A 82 -2.14 7.16 7.21
C TRP A 82 -2.35 8.66 7.13
N CYS A 83 -1.83 9.25 6.06
CA CYS A 83 -2.01 10.65 5.73
C CYS A 83 -2.06 10.84 4.21
N PHE A 84 -2.95 11.73 3.77
CA PHE A 84 -3.17 12.05 2.35
C PHE A 84 -2.94 13.54 2.08
N PRO A 85 -1.71 14.06 2.20
CA PRO A 85 -1.44 15.48 1.95
C PRO A 85 -1.66 15.80 0.46
N ARG A 86 -2.24 16.97 0.18
CA ARG A 86 -2.49 17.48 -1.17
C ARG A 86 -2.33 18.99 -1.21
N ASN A 87 -1.92 19.56 -2.34
CA ASN A 87 -1.80 21.01 -2.52
C ASN A 87 -2.98 21.64 -3.29
N PHE A 88 -3.97 20.86 -3.68
CA PHE A 88 -5.11 21.30 -4.48
C PHE A 88 -6.43 21.00 -3.76
N GLY A 89 -7.48 21.78 -4.04
CA GLY A 89 -8.82 21.59 -3.48
C GLY A 89 -8.92 21.81 -1.96
N LEU A 90 -7.99 22.57 -1.38
CA LEU A 90 -7.93 22.85 0.07
C LEU A 90 -9.15 23.64 0.58
N TRP A 91 -9.86 24.35 -0.31
CA TRP A 91 -11.09 25.05 0.04
C TRP A 91 -12.19 24.09 0.53
N ILE A 92 -12.19 22.85 0.05
CA ILE A 92 -13.16 21.82 0.47
C ILE A 92 -12.99 21.52 1.96
N ASP A 93 -11.75 21.56 2.48
CA ASP A 93 -11.47 21.30 3.90
C ASP A 93 -12.06 22.40 4.82
N LYS A 94 -12.46 23.55 4.27
CA LYS A 94 -13.17 24.62 5.01
C LYS A 94 -14.68 24.39 5.08
N ILE A 95 -15.23 23.54 4.21
CA ILE A 95 -16.67 23.30 4.08
C ILE A 95 -17.04 21.92 4.60
N VAL A 96 -16.21 20.93 4.30
CA VAL A 96 -16.40 19.53 4.69
C VAL A 96 -15.59 19.26 5.96
N PRO A 97 -16.24 18.88 7.07
CA PRO A 97 -15.53 18.49 8.28
C PRO A 97 -14.58 17.33 8.04
N ARG A 98 -13.40 17.40 8.67
CA ARG A 98 -12.34 16.38 8.54
C ARG A 98 -12.82 14.95 8.80
N TRP A 99 -13.72 14.75 9.77
CA TRP A 99 -14.22 13.43 10.12
C TRP A 99 -14.99 12.75 8.98
N MET A 100 -15.64 13.51 8.09
CA MET A 100 -16.34 12.92 6.93
C MET A 100 -15.35 12.30 5.94
N PHE A 101 -14.22 12.97 5.69
CA PHE A 101 -13.15 12.38 4.89
C PHE A 101 -12.58 11.12 5.54
N HIS A 102 -12.41 11.14 6.87
CA HIS A 102 -11.99 9.96 7.61
C HIS A 102 -12.97 8.79 7.43
N VAL A 103 -14.28 9.01 7.56
CA VAL A 103 -15.29 7.94 7.33
C VAL A 103 -15.21 7.37 5.92
N GLY A 104 -15.09 8.22 4.90
CA GLY A 104 -14.96 7.78 3.51
C GLY A 104 -13.68 6.98 3.24
N GLN A 105 -12.56 7.39 3.83
CA GLN A 105 -11.29 6.68 3.70
C GLN A 105 -11.27 5.35 4.45
N ASN A 106 -11.91 5.28 5.64
CA ASN A 106 -12.02 4.03 6.39
C ASN A 106 -12.82 2.99 5.61
N LEU A 107 -13.88 3.36 4.89
CA LEU A 107 -14.63 2.42 4.04
C LEU A 107 -13.74 1.66 3.04
N VAL A 108 -12.73 2.32 2.47
CA VAL A 108 -11.79 1.70 1.53
C VAL A 108 -10.85 0.72 2.25
N LEU A 109 -10.40 1.07 3.45
CA LEU A 109 -9.54 0.19 4.23
C LEU A 109 -10.32 -1.02 4.77
N ASP A 110 -11.56 -0.78 5.21
CA ASP A 110 -12.49 -1.80 5.69
C ASP A 110 -12.76 -2.85 4.59
N SER A 111 -12.89 -2.42 3.32
CA SER A 111 -13.15 -3.35 2.21
C SER A 111 -11.99 -4.32 1.95
N ASP A 112 -10.77 -3.90 2.25
CA ASP A 112 -9.56 -4.69 2.00
C ASP A 112 -9.18 -5.57 3.19
N LEU A 113 -9.64 -5.24 4.41
CA LEU A 113 -9.24 -5.90 5.65
C LEU A 113 -9.49 -7.41 5.64
N TYR A 114 -10.66 -7.84 5.15
CA TYR A 114 -10.98 -9.27 5.04
C TYR A 114 -10.04 -10.01 4.07
N LEU A 115 -9.68 -9.37 2.95
CA LEU A 115 -8.78 -9.97 1.97
C LEU A 115 -7.37 -10.11 2.57
N LEU A 116 -6.89 -9.09 3.29
CA LEU A 116 -5.61 -9.13 3.98
C LEU A 116 -5.57 -10.22 5.07
N HIS A 117 -6.65 -10.41 5.82
CA HIS A 117 -6.76 -11.48 6.81
C HIS A 117 -6.64 -12.87 6.17
N VAL A 118 -7.37 -13.11 5.08
CA VAL A 118 -7.31 -14.38 4.35
C VAL A 118 -5.93 -14.59 3.72
N GLU A 119 -5.32 -13.52 3.21
CA GLU A 119 -3.97 -13.56 2.64
C GLU A 119 -2.94 -14.00 3.70
N GLU A 120 -2.94 -13.36 4.87
CA GLU A 120 -2.01 -13.67 5.95
C GLU A 120 -2.14 -15.14 6.41
N LYS A 121 -3.37 -15.64 6.50
CA LYS A 121 -3.65 -17.05 6.81
C LYS A 121 -3.06 -18.00 5.79
N LYS A 122 -3.32 -17.76 4.50
CA LYS A 122 -2.77 -18.60 3.43
C LYS A 122 -1.24 -18.57 3.40
N ILE A 123 -0.63 -17.42 3.64
CA ILE A 123 0.83 -17.29 3.72
C ILE A 123 1.38 -18.04 4.95
N SER A 124 0.67 -18.01 6.09
CA SER A 124 1.03 -18.80 7.26
C SER A 124 0.98 -20.30 6.99
N ASP A 125 0.00 -20.78 6.23
CA ASP A 125 -0.17 -22.20 5.92
C ASP A 125 0.93 -22.74 4.99
N VAL A 126 1.34 -21.96 3.97
CA VAL A 126 2.44 -22.36 3.05
C VAL A 126 3.83 -22.02 3.61
N GLY A 127 3.90 -21.16 4.62
CA GLY A 127 5.12 -20.61 5.21
C GLY A 127 5.63 -19.36 4.48
N GLN A 128 6.25 -18.45 5.23
CA GLN A 128 6.73 -17.15 4.73
C GLN A 128 7.71 -17.28 3.55
N GLU A 129 8.56 -18.31 3.53
CA GLU A 129 9.49 -18.58 2.43
C GLU A 129 8.77 -18.95 1.12
N ASN A 130 7.57 -19.51 1.21
CA ASN A 130 6.76 -19.95 0.08
C ASN A 130 5.58 -19.01 -0.21
N TRP A 131 5.59 -17.76 0.27
CA TRP A 131 4.48 -16.80 0.12
C TRP A 131 3.95 -16.69 -1.32
N HIS A 132 4.82 -16.83 -2.31
CA HIS A 132 4.48 -16.78 -3.73
C HIS A 132 3.53 -17.90 -4.17
N LYS A 133 3.48 -19.03 -3.46
CA LYS A 133 2.51 -20.11 -3.74
C LYS A 133 1.09 -19.74 -3.33
N ALA A 134 0.94 -18.79 -2.40
CA ALA A 134 -0.35 -18.35 -1.91
C ALA A 134 -0.87 -17.11 -2.66
N CYS A 135 0.01 -16.14 -2.93
CA CYS A 135 -0.39 -14.76 -3.23
C CYS A 135 0.48 -14.08 -4.31
N PHE A 136 0.98 -14.83 -5.30
CA PHE A 136 1.75 -14.26 -6.41
C PHE A 136 0.99 -14.33 -7.73
N VAL A 137 0.92 -13.21 -8.41
CA VAL A 137 0.44 -13.11 -9.78
C VAL A 137 1.64 -12.68 -10.64
N PRO A 138 2.00 -13.42 -11.71
CA PRO A 138 3.20 -13.15 -12.51
C PRO A 138 3.03 -11.93 -13.44
N THR A 139 2.73 -10.77 -12.87
CA THR A 139 2.50 -9.50 -13.57
C THR A 139 3.39 -8.40 -12.99
N LYS A 140 3.64 -7.37 -13.78
CA LYS A 140 4.43 -6.21 -13.31
C LYS A 140 3.73 -5.43 -12.20
N SER A 141 2.41 -5.56 -12.08
CA SER A 141 1.63 -4.99 -10.98
C SER A 141 2.07 -5.49 -9.59
N ASP A 142 2.72 -6.66 -9.50
CA ASP A 142 3.19 -7.23 -8.24
C ASP A 142 4.60 -6.72 -7.84
N ALA A 143 5.25 -5.88 -8.65
CA ALA A 143 6.66 -5.51 -8.45
C ALA A 143 6.96 -4.91 -7.07
N LEU A 144 6.04 -4.10 -6.52
CA LEU A 144 6.21 -3.50 -5.18
C LEU A 144 6.12 -4.55 -4.06
N VAL A 145 5.16 -5.49 -4.15
CA VAL A 145 5.00 -6.57 -3.17
C VAL A 145 6.21 -7.50 -3.21
N ILE A 146 6.67 -7.85 -4.42
CA ILE A 146 7.89 -8.64 -4.62
C ILE A 146 9.09 -7.90 -4.05
N GLY A 147 9.21 -6.59 -4.32
CA GLY A 147 10.27 -5.73 -3.80
C GLY A 147 10.31 -5.74 -2.28
N PHE A 148 9.17 -5.52 -1.63
CA PHE A 148 9.04 -5.59 -0.18
C PHE A 148 9.42 -6.97 0.39
N ARG A 149 8.89 -8.06 -0.17
CA ARG A 149 9.20 -9.43 0.30
C ARG A 149 10.68 -9.77 0.14
N LYS A 150 11.32 -9.35 -0.96
CA LYS A 150 12.77 -9.48 -1.16
C LYS A 150 13.56 -8.66 -0.14
N TRP A 151 13.14 -7.43 0.12
CA TRP A 151 13.78 -6.56 1.11
C TRP A 151 13.68 -7.17 2.51
N LEU A 152 12.47 -7.61 2.91
CA LEU A 152 12.21 -8.23 4.20
C LEU A 152 13.10 -9.46 4.42
N LYS A 153 13.20 -10.34 3.41
CA LYS A 153 14.07 -11.52 3.45
C LYS A 153 15.55 -11.15 3.53
N LYS A 154 16.01 -10.20 2.72
CA LYS A 154 17.44 -9.87 2.59
C LYS A 154 17.98 -9.09 3.80
N TYR A 155 17.22 -8.14 4.32
CA TYR A 155 17.73 -7.17 5.31
C TYR A 155 17.06 -7.28 6.69
N ALA A 156 15.91 -7.95 6.81
CA ALA A 156 15.14 -8.04 8.05
C ALA A 156 14.86 -9.48 8.51
N GLY A 157 15.54 -10.48 7.95
CA GLY A 157 15.42 -11.88 8.39
C GLY A 157 14.13 -12.58 7.95
N GLY A 158 13.37 -12.00 7.02
CA GLY A 158 12.20 -12.64 6.39
C GLY A 158 10.90 -12.58 7.20
N GLN A 159 10.95 -12.17 8.47
CA GLN A 159 9.80 -12.08 9.35
C GLN A 159 10.02 -11.02 10.44
N VAL A 160 8.93 -10.63 11.11
CA VAL A 160 9.02 -9.72 12.27
C VAL A 160 9.68 -10.46 13.43
N ASP A 161 10.72 -9.87 14.00
CA ASP A 161 11.30 -10.34 15.25
C ASP A 161 10.44 -9.88 16.43
N TRP A 162 9.67 -10.82 16.98
CA TRP A 162 8.82 -10.59 18.14
C TRP A 162 9.57 -10.56 19.49
N ARG A 163 10.90 -10.72 19.48
CA ARG A 163 11.78 -10.68 20.66
C ARG A 163 11.30 -11.58 21.81
N GLY A 164 10.77 -12.74 21.47
CA GLY A 164 10.23 -13.71 22.43
C GLY A 164 8.87 -13.36 23.06
N LYS A 165 8.29 -12.19 22.75
CA LYS A 165 6.96 -11.80 23.27
C LYS A 165 5.82 -12.61 22.65
N TYR A 166 5.99 -13.04 21.41
CA TYR A 166 5.02 -13.83 20.66
C TYR A 166 5.71 -14.98 19.93
N SER A 167 5.00 -16.10 19.77
CA SER A 167 5.47 -17.25 18.99
C SER A 167 5.44 -17.03 17.48
N GLY A 168 4.82 -15.95 17.00
CA GLY A 168 4.55 -15.71 15.58
C GLY A 168 3.27 -16.40 15.08
N ALA A 169 2.64 -17.26 15.88
CA ALA A 169 1.41 -17.93 15.49
C ALA A 169 0.22 -16.95 15.38
N LEU A 170 -0.55 -17.07 14.31
CA LEU A 170 -1.73 -16.25 14.09
C LEU A 170 -2.88 -16.67 15.01
N PRO A 171 -3.68 -15.72 15.54
CA PRO A 171 -4.89 -16.04 16.30
C PRO A 171 -5.92 -16.78 15.42
N PRO A 172 -6.85 -17.55 16.00
CA PRO A 172 -7.91 -18.21 15.22
C PRO A 172 -8.71 -17.17 14.42
N THR A 173 -9.18 -17.58 13.24
CA THR A 173 -10.03 -16.71 12.40
C THR A 173 -11.36 -16.47 13.12
N PRO A 174 -11.74 -15.21 13.40
CA PRO A 174 -13.04 -14.92 13.98
C PRO A 174 -14.16 -15.19 12.97
N PRO A 175 -15.43 -15.28 13.42
CA PRO A 175 -16.58 -15.38 12.54
C PRO A 175 -16.57 -14.29 11.47
N ARG A 176 -17.09 -14.60 10.28
CA ARG A 176 -17.11 -13.67 9.14
C ARG A 176 -17.82 -12.37 9.52
N GLU A 177 -18.87 -12.46 10.31
CA GLU A 177 -19.61 -11.30 10.80
C GLU A 177 -18.66 -10.38 11.56
N GLN A 178 -17.90 -10.88 12.52
CA GLN A 178 -16.93 -10.06 13.29
C GLN A 178 -15.78 -9.50 12.44
N LEU A 179 -15.39 -10.18 11.36
CA LEU A 179 -14.37 -9.67 10.42
C LEU A 179 -14.88 -8.56 9.52
N LEU A 180 -16.19 -8.54 9.26
CA LEU A 180 -16.85 -7.56 8.39
C LEU A 180 -17.62 -6.49 9.19
N ASP A 181 -17.75 -6.69 10.50
CA ASP A 181 -18.42 -5.78 11.43
C ASP A 181 -17.47 -4.67 11.89
N ARG A 182 -18.06 -3.51 12.19
CA ARG A 182 -17.36 -2.24 12.44
C ARG A 182 -17.26 -1.93 13.93
#